data_AF-A0AAX6GWT5-F1
#
_entry.id   AF-A0AAX6GWT5-F1
#
_cell.length_a   1.000
_cell.length_b   1.000
_cell.length_c   1.000
_cell.angle_alpha   90.00
_cell.angle_beta   90.00
_cell.angle_gamma   90.00
#
_symmetry.space_group_name_H-M   'P 1'
#
loop_
_entity.id
_entity.type
_entity.pdbx_description
1 polymer ?
#
loop_
_entity_poly.entity_id
_entity_poly.type
_entity_poly.pdbx_seq_one_letter_code
_entity_poly.pdbx_strand_id
1 'polypeptide(L)'
;MNAVMEACVRCGDLDSAMKVFDEMSKRDGCGVDRVSYGILLKGFGEAGRIDEAFHILESVEKGAAGSLKLSPALIYGLLNTLLQAGKCQNINDTLHV
;
A
#
# COMPACT_ATOMS: atom_id res chain seq x y z
N MET A 1 11.25 2.07 -10.84
CA MET A 1 10.79 2.91 -9.71
C MET A 1 10.40 2.08 -8.48
N ASN A 2 9.95 0.82 -8.62
CA ASN A 2 9.67 -0.08 -7.48
C ASN A 2 10.81 -0.18 -6.43
N ALA A 3 12.07 -0.26 -6.85
CA ALA A 3 13.21 -0.30 -5.92
C ALA A 3 13.33 0.95 -5.03
N VAL A 4 12.98 2.13 -5.57
CA VAL A 4 13.00 3.39 -4.82
C VAL A 4 11.86 3.41 -3.81
N MET A 5 10.65 2.99 -4.22
CA MET A 5 9.51 2.84 -3.32
C MET A 5 9.79 1.85 -2.18
N GLU A 6 10.37 0.68 -2.51
CA GLU A 6 10.75 -0.33 -1.51
C GLU A 6 11.76 0.25 -0.50
N ALA A 7 12.74 1.01 -0.97
CA ALA A 7 13.70 1.69 -0.09
C ALA A 7 13.00 2.72 0.82
N CYS A 8 12.11 3.54 0.29
CA CYS A 8 11.33 4.51 1.07
C CYS A 8 10.48 3.82 2.14
N VAL A 9 9.74 2.77 1.77
CA VAL A 9 8.95 1.96 2.72
C VAL A 9 9.83 1.36 3.81
N ARG A 10 10.98 0.78 3.45
CA ARG A 10 11.91 0.19 4.44
C ARG A 10 12.53 1.23 5.38
N CYS A 11 12.64 2.48 4.94
CA CYS A 11 13.07 3.60 5.78
C CYS A 11 11.91 4.19 6.61
N GLY A 12 10.69 3.67 6.48
CA GLY A 12 9.49 4.21 7.13
C GLY A 12 8.95 5.50 6.49
N ASP A 13 9.54 5.95 5.38
CA ASP A 13 9.13 7.16 4.66
C ASP A 13 8.05 6.81 3.63
N LEU A 14 6.85 6.54 4.14
CA LEU A 14 5.69 6.18 3.32
C LEU A 14 5.19 7.35 2.47
N ASP A 15 5.40 8.59 2.92
CA ASP A 15 4.96 9.77 2.18
C ASP A 15 5.80 9.96 0.91
N SER A 16 7.12 9.75 0.99
CA SER A 16 7.97 9.73 -0.20
C SER A 16 7.67 8.54 -1.11
N ALA A 17 7.39 7.36 -0.54
CA ALA A 17 6.98 6.20 -1.31
C ALA A 17 5.69 6.49 -2.11
N MET A 18 4.73 7.18 -1.50
CA MET A 18 3.47 7.58 -2.13
C MET A 18 3.69 8.61 -3.24
N LYS A 19 4.56 9.60 -3.05
CA LYS A 19 4.91 10.57 -4.11
C LYS A 19 5.48 9.89 -5.34
N VAL A 20 6.39 8.92 -5.16
CA VAL A 20 6.97 8.15 -6.26
C VAL A 20 5.87 7.35 -6.98
N PHE A 21 4.96 6.74 -6.23
CA PHE A 21 3.83 6.01 -6.78
C PHE A 21 2.87 6.90 -7.58
N ASP A 22 2.57 8.11 -7.09
CA ASP A 22 1.75 9.08 -7.81
C ASP A 22 2.43 9.54 -9.10
N GLU A 23 3.76 9.78 -9.07
CA GLU A 23 4.54 10.08 -10.26
C GLU A 23 4.51 8.95 -11.29
N MET A 24 4.61 7.70 -10.84
CA MET A 24 4.47 6.52 -11.70
C MET A 24 3.07 6.42 -12.32
N SER A 25 2.03 6.81 -11.57
CA SER A 25 0.62 6.71 -11.95
C SER A 25 0.15 7.83 -12.88
N LYS A 26 0.94 8.89 -13.06
CA LYS A 26 0.63 9.96 -14.01
C LYS A 26 0.54 9.42 -15.44
N ARG A 27 -0.22 10.12 -16.29
CA ARG A 27 -0.41 9.77 -17.71
C ARG A 27 0.90 9.61 -18.49
N ASP A 28 1.89 10.44 -18.17
CA ASP A 28 3.23 10.41 -18.78
C ASP A 28 4.27 9.66 -17.91
N GLY A 29 3.79 9.01 -16.84
CA GLY A 29 4.60 8.18 -15.94
C GLY A 29 4.90 6.80 -16.54
N CYS A 30 5.69 6.00 -15.83
CA CYS A 30 6.06 4.66 -16.28
C CYS A 30 4.98 3.59 -16.07
N GLY A 31 3.84 3.98 -15.47
CA GLY A 31 2.82 3.05 -15.01
C GLY A 31 3.20 2.38 -13.69
N VAL A 32 2.17 2.03 -12.94
CA VAL A 32 2.26 1.23 -11.71
C VAL A 32 1.92 -0.21 -12.02
N ASP A 33 2.57 -1.16 -11.36
CA ASP A 33 2.33 -2.59 -11.52
C ASP A 33 1.90 -3.23 -10.19
N ARG A 34 1.63 -4.54 -10.22
CA ARG A 34 1.25 -5.32 -9.03
C ARG A 34 2.29 -5.18 -7.89
N VAL A 35 3.56 -5.05 -8.23
CA VAL A 35 4.64 -4.92 -7.25
C VAL A 35 4.60 -3.53 -6.60
N SER A 36 4.37 -2.47 -7.37
CA SER A 36 4.20 -1.11 -6.84
C SER A 36 3.10 -1.05 -5.78
N TYR A 37 1.94 -1.66 -6.06
CA TYR A 37 0.84 -1.76 -5.09
C TYR A 37 1.19 -2.58 -3.86
N GLY A 38 1.83 -3.74 -4.05
CA GLY A 38 2.24 -4.61 -2.94
C GLY A 38 3.21 -3.93 -1.98
N ILE A 39 4.14 -3.12 -2.51
CA ILE A 39 5.11 -2.35 -1.73
C ILE A 39 4.40 -1.35 -0.82
N LEU A 40 3.50 -0.51 -1.36
CA LEU A 40 2.81 0.50 -0.55
C LEU A 40 1.86 -0.13 0.47
N LEU A 41 1.08 -1.13 0.07
CA LEU A 41 0.13 -1.76 0.97
C LEU A 41 0.82 -2.47 2.13
N LYS A 42 1.97 -3.12 1.88
CA LYS A 42 2.81 -3.66 2.94
C LYS A 42 3.29 -2.55 3.88
N GLY A 43 3.83 -1.47 3.31
CA GLY A 43 4.33 -0.34 4.09
C GLY A 43 3.26 0.32 4.97
N PHE A 44 2.10 0.64 4.38
CA PHE A 44 0.97 1.21 5.11
C PHE A 44 0.38 0.24 6.14
N GLY A 45 0.35 -1.06 5.83
CA GLY A 45 -0.06 -2.09 6.78
C GLY A 45 0.88 -2.16 7.98
N GLU A 46 2.19 -2.22 7.77
CA GLU A 46 3.20 -2.26 8.85
C GLU A 46 3.19 -0.98 9.70
N ALA A 47 2.88 0.18 9.11
CA ALA A 47 2.71 1.44 9.84
C ALA A 47 1.31 1.61 10.46
N GLY A 48 0.36 0.70 10.17
CA GLY A 48 -1.05 0.78 10.56
C GLY A 48 -1.82 1.99 10.02
N ARG A 49 -1.33 2.58 8.93
CA ARG A 49 -2.02 3.62 8.15
C ARG A 49 -3.05 2.95 7.23
N ILE A 50 -4.03 2.28 7.85
CA ILE A 50 -4.96 1.38 7.17
C ILE A 50 -5.89 2.13 6.20
N ASP A 51 -6.31 3.34 6.55
CA ASP A 51 -7.19 4.17 5.71
C ASP A 51 -6.55 4.48 4.34
N GLU A 52 -5.24 4.74 4.35
CA GLU A 52 -4.47 5.04 3.14
C GLU A 52 -4.26 3.79 2.28
N ALA A 53 -4.04 2.64 2.93
CA ALA A 53 -4.00 1.35 2.25
C ALA A 53 -5.34 1.05 1.55
N PHE A 54 -6.48 1.36 2.19
CA PHE A 54 -7.80 1.22 1.59
C PHE A 54 -8.02 2.16 0.42
N HIS A 55 -7.58 3.41 0.52
CA HIS A 55 -7.70 4.38 -0.58
C HIS A 55 -6.95 3.91 -1.83
N ILE A 56 -5.77 3.30 -1.65
CA ILE A 56 -5.01 2.70 -2.75
C ILE A 56 -5.77 1.51 -3.35
N LEU A 57 -6.33 0.61 -2.53
CA LEU A 57 -7.14 -0.51 -3.03
C LEU A 57 -8.37 -0.04 -3.84
N GLU A 58 -9.06 1.00 -3.36
CA GLU A 58 -10.22 1.56 -4.03
C GLU A 58 -9.85 2.18 -5.39
N SER A 59 -8.67 2.83 -5.48
CA SER A 59 -8.16 3.40 -6.72
C SER A 59 -7.90 2.34 -7.81
N VAL A 60 -7.56 1.11 -7.39
CA VAL A 60 -7.35 -0.01 -8.31
C VAL A 60 -8.67 -0.60 -8.77
N GLU A 61 -9.64 -0.71 -7.87
CA GLU A 61 -10.96 -1.26 -8.19
C GLU A 61 -11.76 -0.33 -9.12
N LYS A 62 -11.61 1.00 -8.95
CA LYS A 62 -12.21 2.02 -9.82
C LYS A 62 -11.51 2.19 -11.17
N GLY A 63 -10.45 1.43 -11.46
CA GLY A 63 -9.84 1.39 -12.79
C GLY A 63 -9.04 2.65 -13.17
N ALA A 64 -8.59 3.44 -12.20
CA ALA A 64 -7.72 4.60 -12.47
C ALA A 64 -6.34 4.18 -13.03
N ALA A 65 -5.90 2.95 -12.74
CA ALA A 65 -4.77 2.31 -13.40
C ALA A 65 -5.28 1.37 -14.48
N GLY A 66 -5.20 1.79 -15.75
CA GLY A 66 -5.62 0.99 -16.89
C GLY A 66 -5.10 -0.45 -16.80
N SER A 67 -6.02 -1.42 -16.95
CA SER A 67 -5.74 -2.84 -17.20
C SER A 67 -5.21 -3.71 -16.04
N LEU A 68 -4.97 -3.19 -14.84
CA LEU A 68 -4.51 -4.02 -13.72
C LEU A 68 -5.67 -4.61 -12.93
N LYS A 69 -6.17 -5.77 -13.38
CA LYS A 69 -7.00 -6.63 -12.53
C LYS A 69 -6.14 -7.19 -11.39
N LEU A 70 -6.17 -6.54 -10.23
CA LEU A 70 -5.79 -7.21 -8.99
C LEU A 70 -6.73 -8.40 -8.81
N SER A 71 -6.17 -9.60 -8.68
CA SER A 71 -6.99 -10.79 -8.46
C SER A 71 -7.69 -10.66 -7.10
N PRO A 72 -8.93 -11.15 -6.95
CA PRO A 72 -9.63 -11.16 -5.66
C PRO A 72 -8.80 -11.80 -4.52
N ALA A 73 -7.96 -12.78 -4.84
CA ALA A 73 -7.02 -13.38 -3.89
C ALA A 73 -5.93 -12.40 -3.38
N LEU A 74 -5.50 -11.45 -4.21
CA LEU A 74 -4.57 -10.39 -3.81
C LEU A 74 -5.30 -9.42 -2.89
N ILE A 75 -6.50 -8.95 -3.27
CA ILE A 75 -7.32 -8.07 -2.44
C ILE A 75 -7.62 -8.73 -1.09
N TYR A 76 -8.04 -10.00 -1.07
CA TYR A 76 -8.33 -10.73 0.16
C TYR A 76 -7.08 -10.95 1.02
N GLY A 77 -5.95 -11.35 0.42
CA GLY A 77 -4.69 -11.50 1.12
C GLY A 77 -4.23 -10.18 1.75
N LEU A 78 -4.38 -9.07 1.01
CA LEU A 78 -4.03 -7.73 1.45
C LEU A 78 -4.98 -7.23 2.55
N LEU A 79 -6.29 -7.47 2.43
CA LEU A 79 -7.29 -7.13 3.44
C LEU A 79 -7.09 -7.94 4.73
N ASN A 80 -6.72 -9.22 4.61
CA ASN A 80 -6.35 -10.04 5.76
C ASN A 80 -5.07 -9.53 6.43
N THR A 81 -4.05 -9.12 5.67
CA THR A 81 -2.83 -8.50 6.24
C THR A 81 -3.14 -7.18 6.96
N LEU A 82 -3.98 -6.31 6.39
CA LEU A 82 -4.41 -5.06 7.03
C LEU A 82 -5.22 -5.31 8.31
N LEU A 83 -6.14 -6.28 8.30
CA LEU A 83 -6.90 -6.68 9.49
C LEU A 83 -6.01 -7.23 10.61
N GLN A 84 -4.96 -7.97 10.25
CA GLN A 84 -4.00 -8.49 11.23
C GLN A 84 -3.07 -7.39 11.76
N ALA A 85 -2.63 -6.47 10.89
CA ALA A 85 -1.82 -5.33 11.30
C ALA A 85 -2.58 -4.37 12.25
N GLY A 86 -3.86 -4.10 11.97
CA GLY A 86 -4.71 -3.30 12.85
C GLY A 86 -4.97 -3.95 14.22
N LYS A 87 -4.98 -5.29 14.30
CA LYS A 87 -5.04 -6.00 15.59
C LYS A 87 -3.74 -5.88 16.38
N CYS A 88 -2.58 -5.88 15.73
CA CYS A 88 -1.28 -5.80 16.41
C CYS A 88 -1.03 -4.43 17.05
N GLN A 89 -1.54 -3.34 16.47
CA GLN A 89 -1.41 -2.01 17.09
C GLN A 89 -2.25 -1.87 18.37
N ASN A 90 -3.48 -2.37 18.35
CA ASN A 90 -4.36 -2.33 19.53
C ASN A 90 -3.75 -3.09 20.74
N ILE A 91 -2.98 -4.15 20.47
CA ILE A 91 -2.30 -4.92 21.53
C ILE A 91 -1.09 -4.15 22.08
N ASN A 92 -0.38 -3.37 21.26
CA ASN A 92 0.81 -2.64 21.70
C ASN A 92 0.46 -1.39 22.52
N ASP A 93 -0.68 -0.75 22.24
CA ASP A 93 -1.19 0.37 23.06
C ASP A 93 -1.75 -0.10 24.43
N THR A 94 -2.12 -1.37 24.56
CA THR A 94 -2.66 -1.93 25.82
C THR A 94 -1.55 -2.39 26.79
N LEU A 95 -0.29 -2.51 26.35
CA LEU A 95 0.84 -2.93 27.19
C LEU A 95 1.65 -1.76 27.78
N HIS A 96 1.26 -0.51 27.52
CA HIS A 96 1.90 0.69 28.04
C HIS A 96 1.06 1.48 29.08
N VAL A 97 0.15 0.80 29.79
CA VAL A 97 -0.58 1.35 30.95
C VAL A 97 -0.28 0.54 32.21
#